data_AF-A0A822EMW6-F1
#
_entry.id   AF-A0A822EMW6-F1
#
_cell.length_a   1.000
_cell.length_b   1.000
_cell.length_c   1.000
_cell.angle_alpha   90.00
_cell.angle_beta   90.00
_cell.angle_gamma   90.00
#
_symmetry.space_group_name_H-M   'P 1'
#
loop_
_entity.id
_entity.type
_entity.pdbx_description
1 polymer ?
#
loop_
_entity_poly.entity_id
_entity_poly.type
_entity_poly.pdbx_seq_one_letter_code
_entity_poly.pdbx_strand_id
1 'polypeptide(L)'
;YVNNATHFPMGLVSKYQSNWTLLYPTTTTFVRPTTDAYIRFKITSTQQDFVTYNVAKQTTNVIYLSDRLVILSNVAFSPGQNYYISIDPGVFLPIATCLRDSMEITDKTFWPYNTASEPNTTVTTSTTSQSSTTTLVNRTVNI
;
A
#
# COMPACT_ATOMS: atom_id res chain seq x y z
N TYR A 1 -0.28 -3.10 -24.09
CA TYR A 1 -1.69 -2.69 -23.85
C TYR A 1 -1.90 -2.07 -22.46
N VAL A 2 -0.84 -1.71 -21.73
CA VAL A 2 -0.93 -0.96 -20.45
C VAL A 2 0.16 0.10 -20.33
N ASN A 3 0.90 0.32 -21.41
CA ASN A 3 2.13 1.10 -21.49
C ASN A 3 1.90 2.60 -21.20
N ASN A 4 0.65 3.06 -21.28
CA ASN A 4 0.24 4.44 -21.02
C ASN A 4 -0.62 4.58 -19.75
N ALA A 5 -0.80 3.52 -18.96
CA ALA A 5 -1.58 3.60 -17.75
C ALA A 5 -0.84 4.45 -16.70
N THR A 6 -1.56 5.32 -16.01
CA THR A 6 -1.03 6.08 -14.88
C THR A 6 -1.41 5.36 -13.60
N HIS A 7 -0.42 4.96 -12.82
CA HIS A 7 -0.59 4.28 -11.54
C HIS A 7 -0.08 5.14 -10.39
N PHE A 8 -0.80 5.14 -9.28
CA PHE A 8 -0.41 5.87 -8.08
C PHE A 8 -0.95 5.21 -6.79
N PRO A 9 -0.25 5.37 -5.66
CA PRO A 9 1.07 5.99 -5.53
C PRO A 9 2.20 5.11 -6.11
N MET A 10 3.34 5.74 -6.36
CA MET A 10 4.62 5.09 -6.67
C MET A 10 5.69 5.63 -5.73
N GLY A 11 6.80 4.90 -5.59
CA GLY A 11 7.94 5.34 -4.77
C GLY A 11 7.64 5.24 -3.28
N LEU A 12 8.10 6.23 -2.51
CA LEU A 12 8.04 6.19 -1.04
C LEU A 12 6.60 6.42 -0.54
N VAL A 13 6.08 5.45 0.22
CA VAL A 13 4.74 5.50 0.83
C VAL A 13 4.78 5.14 2.31
N SER A 14 3.71 5.51 3.02
CA SER A 14 3.48 5.03 4.39
C SER A 14 3.23 3.52 4.40
N LYS A 15 3.63 2.84 5.48
CA LYS A 15 3.28 1.42 5.70
C LYS A 15 1.77 1.17 5.81
N TYR A 16 0.99 2.24 6.03
CA TYR A 16 -0.48 2.22 6.09
C TYR A 16 -1.14 2.70 4.78
N GLN A 17 -0.36 2.86 3.71
CA GLN A 17 -0.93 3.20 2.40
C GLN A 17 -1.97 2.15 2.02
N SER A 18 -3.20 2.60 1.79
CA SER A 18 -4.34 1.69 1.59
C SER A 18 -5.01 1.86 0.25
N ASN A 19 -4.74 2.93 -0.50
CA ASN A 19 -5.41 3.20 -1.77
C ASN A 19 -4.43 3.16 -2.94
N TRP A 20 -4.71 2.32 -3.93
CA TRP A 20 -3.89 2.14 -5.14
C TRP A 20 -4.79 2.29 -6.35
N THR A 21 -4.46 3.20 -7.25
CA THR A 21 -5.28 3.50 -8.41
C THR A 21 -4.50 3.32 -9.70
N LEU A 22 -5.10 2.60 -10.64
CA LEU A 22 -4.66 2.49 -12.02
C LEU A 22 -5.65 3.25 -12.91
N LEU A 23 -5.22 4.37 -13.46
CA LEU A 23 -5.93 5.15 -14.47
C LEU A 23 -5.52 4.70 -15.86
N TYR A 24 -6.48 4.52 -16.75
CA TYR A 24 -6.21 4.21 -18.14
C TYR A 24 -6.64 5.37 -19.05
N PRO A 25 -5.75 5.90 -19.91
CA PRO A 25 -6.11 6.99 -20.78
C PRO A 25 -7.04 6.49 -21.90
N THR A 26 -8.26 7.04 -21.93
CA THR A 26 -9.28 6.92 -23.00
C THR A 26 -10.08 5.60 -23.10
N THR A 27 -11.40 5.75 -23.27
CA THR A 27 -12.45 4.78 -23.70
C THR A 27 -12.40 3.36 -23.12
N THR A 28 -11.63 3.17 -22.06
CA THR A 28 -11.38 1.89 -21.42
C THR A 28 -12.11 1.90 -20.10
N THR A 29 -13.31 1.35 -20.11
CA THR A 29 -14.04 1.10 -18.87
C THR A 29 -13.52 -0.16 -18.23
N PHE A 30 -13.21 -0.10 -16.94
CA PHE A 30 -12.86 -1.28 -16.17
C PHE A 30 -14.14 -2.04 -15.87
N VAL A 31 -14.27 -3.25 -16.41
CA VAL A 31 -15.35 -4.18 -16.08
C VAL A 31 -14.78 -5.28 -15.20
N ARG A 32 -15.50 -5.60 -14.12
CA ARG A 32 -15.13 -6.70 -13.23
C ARG A 32 -15.24 -8.03 -13.99
N PRO A 33 -14.21 -8.90 -13.94
CA PRO A 33 -14.30 -10.21 -14.55
C PRO A 33 -15.24 -11.12 -13.76
N THR A 34 -15.79 -12.13 -14.45
CA THR A 34 -16.63 -13.18 -13.86
C THR A 34 -15.85 -14.43 -13.48
N THR A 35 -14.60 -14.55 -13.94
CA THR A 35 -13.67 -15.65 -13.66
C THR A 35 -12.60 -15.22 -12.67
N ASP A 36 -12.05 -16.20 -11.95
CA ASP A 36 -10.98 -15.95 -10.98
C ASP A 36 -9.74 -15.37 -11.69
N ALA A 37 -9.40 -14.14 -11.32
CA ALA A 37 -8.16 -13.44 -11.67
C ALA A 37 -7.67 -12.70 -10.44
N TYR A 38 -6.37 -12.40 -10.37
CA TYR A 38 -5.78 -11.89 -9.14
C TYR A 38 -4.92 -10.64 -9.33
N ILE A 39 -5.03 -9.74 -8.36
CA ILE A 39 -4.06 -8.67 -8.12
C ILE A 39 -3.22 -9.08 -6.93
N ARG A 40 -1.90 -8.96 -7.04
CA ARG A 40 -0.96 -9.33 -5.98
C ARG A 40 -0.02 -8.20 -5.67
N PHE A 41 0.15 -7.93 -4.39
CA PHE A 41 1.23 -7.11 -3.85
C PHE A 41 2.38 -8.04 -3.56
N LYS A 42 3.52 -7.83 -4.23
CA LYS A 42 4.64 -8.77 -4.20
C LYS A 42 5.87 -8.11 -3.61
N ILE A 43 6.61 -8.84 -2.80
CA ILE A 43 7.90 -8.39 -2.28
C ILE A 43 8.90 -8.37 -3.44
N THR A 44 9.56 -7.24 -3.69
CA THR A 44 10.40 -7.08 -4.89
C THR A 44 11.58 -8.05 -4.93
N SER A 45 12.23 -8.29 -3.79
CA SER A 45 13.41 -9.16 -3.67
C SER A 45 13.07 -10.64 -3.82
N THR A 46 12.06 -11.13 -3.12
CA THR A 46 11.70 -12.57 -3.08
C THR A 46 10.62 -12.97 -4.09
N GLN A 47 9.88 -12.00 -4.63
CA GLN A 47 8.70 -12.21 -5.48
C GLN A 47 7.58 -12.99 -4.81
N GLN A 48 7.61 -13.12 -3.49
CA GLN A 48 6.53 -13.73 -2.74
C GLN A 48 5.34 -12.77 -2.70
N ASP A 49 4.16 -13.36 -2.80
CA ASP A 49 2.90 -12.63 -2.64
C ASP A 49 2.75 -12.24 -1.16
N PHE A 50 2.68 -10.94 -0.90
CA PHE A 50 2.40 -10.39 0.42
C PHE A 50 0.88 -10.33 0.66
N VAL A 51 0.13 -9.87 -0.34
CA VAL A 51 -1.33 -9.84 -0.35
C VAL A 51 -1.85 -10.19 -1.72
N THR A 52 -2.93 -10.96 -1.76
CA THR A 52 -3.59 -11.41 -2.98
C THR A 52 -5.08 -11.13 -2.92
N TYR A 53 -5.60 -10.46 -3.95
CA TYR A 53 -7.03 -10.20 -4.12
C TYR A 53 -7.55 -10.95 -5.33
N ASN A 54 -8.50 -11.87 -5.10
CA ASN A 54 -9.30 -12.44 -6.18
C ASN A 54 -10.33 -11.39 -6.63
N VAL A 55 -10.13 -10.81 -7.81
CA VAL A 55 -10.88 -9.62 -8.24
C VAL A 55 -12.31 -9.93 -8.64
N ALA A 56 -12.65 -11.17 -8.98
CA ALA A 56 -14.03 -11.57 -9.25
C ALA A 56 -14.88 -11.59 -7.96
N LYS A 57 -14.25 -11.88 -6.81
CA LYS A 57 -14.95 -12.07 -5.52
C LYS A 57 -14.81 -10.87 -4.57
N GLN A 58 -13.71 -10.12 -4.64
CA GLN A 58 -13.39 -9.03 -3.72
C GLN A 58 -14.01 -7.71 -4.20
N THR A 59 -15.28 -7.48 -3.85
CA THR A 59 -16.02 -6.28 -4.29
C THR A 59 -15.70 -5.02 -3.47
N THR A 60 -15.28 -5.18 -2.22
CA THR A 60 -14.93 -4.09 -1.31
C THR A 60 -13.49 -3.62 -1.46
N ASN A 61 -12.58 -4.53 -1.80
CA ASN A 61 -11.15 -4.25 -1.91
C ASN A 61 -10.70 -3.92 -3.33
N VAL A 62 -11.49 -4.29 -4.34
CA VAL A 62 -11.17 -4.02 -5.74
C VAL A 62 -12.39 -3.39 -6.39
N ILE A 63 -12.30 -2.12 -6.69
CA ILE A 63 -13.40 -1.29 -7.18
C ILE A 63 -13.12 -0.94 -8.64
N TYR A 64 -14.07 -1.29 -9.49
CA TYR A 64 -14.04 -1.04 -10.92
C TYR A 64 -14.89 0.20 -11.20
N LEU A 65 -14.27 1.22 -11.79
CA LEU A 65 -14.92 2.44 -12.21
C LEU A 65 -14.75 2.61 -13.73
N SER A 66 -15.50 3.56 -14.30
CA SER A 66 -15.48 3.80 -15.75
C SER A 66 -14.13 4.24 -16.30
N ASP A 67 -13.24 4.81 -15.47
CA ASP A 67 -11.95 5.37 -15.89
C ASP A 67 -10.75 4.80 -15.11
N ARG A 68 -10.99 4.01 -14.06
CA ARG A 68 -9.95 3.52 -13.16
C ARG A 68 -10.29 2.21 -12.46
N LEU A 69 -9.24 1.51 -12.08
CA LEU A 69 -9.27 0.44 -11.09
C LEU A 69 -8.72 0.97 -9.77
N VAL A 70 -9.48 0.83 -8.70
CA VAL A 70 -9.06 1.19 -7.33
C VAL A 70 -8.91 -0.07 -6.50
N ILE A 71 -7.77 -0.24 -5.85
CA ILE A 71 -7.47 -1.33 -4.94
C ILE A 71 -7.32 -0.74 -3.54
N LEU A 72 -8.15 -1.22 -2.62
CA LEU A 72 -8.11 -0.86 -1.21
C LEU A 72 -7.42 -1.96 -0.41
N SER A 73 -6.14 -1.78 -0.11
CA SER A 73 -5.40 -2.71 0.75
C SER A 73 -5.81 -2.55 2.21
N ASN A 74 -6.09 -3.66 2.87
CA ASN A 74 -6.53 -3.74 4.27
C ASN A 74 -5.45 -4.31 5.20
N VAL A 75 -4.19 -4.15 4.81
CA VAL A 75 -3.01 -4.63 5.54
C VAL A 75 -2.08 -3.48 5.86
N ALA A 76 -1.28 -3.63 6.91
CA ALA A 76 -0.09 -2.82 7.10
C ALA A 76 1.10 -3.52 6.41
N PHE A 77 1.85 -2.79 5.61
CA PHE A 77 3.05 -3.29 4.96
C PHE A 77 4.23 -3.33 5.94
N SER A 78 5.22 -4.18 5.67
CA SER A 78 6.45 -4.22 6.46
C SER A 78 7.23 -2.92 6.24
N PRO A 79 7.66 -2.20 7.28
CA PRO A 79 8.47 -0.99 7.14
C PRO A 79 9.78 -1.22 6.39
N GLY A 80 10.23 -0.23 5.61
CA GLY A 80 11.49 -0.28 4.86
C GLY A 80 11.55 -1.32 3.74
N GLN A 81 10.42 -1.96 3.41
CA GLN A 81 10.33 -3.01 2.40
C GLN A 81 9.92 -2.45 1.03
N ASN A 82 10.54 -2.99 -0.01
CA ASN A 82 10.21 -2.73 -1.42
C ASN A 82 9.20 -3.74 -1.94
N TYR A 83 8.21 -3.24 -2.68
CA TYR A 83 7.14 -4.02 -3.26
C TYR A 83 6.81 -3.56 -4.68
N TYR A 84 6.01 -4.37 -5.37
CA TYR A 84 5.36 -4.01 -6.63
C TYR A 84 3.97 -4.66 -6.70
N ILE A 85 3.11 -4.12 -7.57
CA ILE A 85 1.80 -4.71 -7.85
C ILE A 85 1.86 -5.48 -9.17
N SER A 86 1.53 -6.77 -9.12
CA SER A 86 1.35 -7.61 -10.31
C SER A 86 -0.13 -7.90 -10.56
N ILE A 87 -0.50 -8.08 -11.81
CA ILE A 87 -1.89 -8.24 -12.27
C ILE A 87 -1.96 -9.46 -13.19
N ASP A 88 -2.84 -10.40 -12.88
CA ASP A 88 -3.10 -11.55 -13.75
C ASP A 88 -3.76 -11.17 -15.08
N PRO A 89 -3.72 -12.09 -16.07
CA PRO A 89 -4.62 -12.00 -17.20
C PRO A 89 -6.07 -11.88 -16.75
N GLY A 90 -6.85 -11.06 -17.45
CA GLY A 90 -8.30 -10.98 -17.25
C GLY A 90 -8.76 -10.19 -16.02
N VAL A 91 -7.85 -9.55 -15.26
CA VAL A 91 -8.25 -8.66 -14.16
C VAL A 91 -9.14 -7.51 -14.65
N PHE A 92 -9.01 -7.04 -15.89
CA PHE A 92 -9.96 -6.09 -16.45
C PHE A 92 -10.18 -6.31 -17.95
N LEU A 93 -11.36 -5.95 -18.44
CA LEU A 93 -11.70 -6.04 -19.87
C LEU A 93 -11.75 -4.64 -20.47
N PRO A 94 -10.82 -4.25 -21.38
CA PRO A 94 -10.98 -3.02 -22.13
C PRO A 94 -12.14 -3.16 -23.12
N ILE A 95 -13.22 -2.38 -22.92
CA ILE A 95 -14.42 -2.44 -23.80
C ILE A 95 -14.08 -2.08 -25.28
N ALA A 96 -12.98 -1.39 -25.55
CA ALA A 96 -12.72 -0.82 -26.87
C ALA A 96 -12.50 -1.83 -28.02
N THR A 97 -12.13 -3.10 -27.77
CA THR A 97 -11.99 -4.08 -28.86
C THR A 97 -12.18 -5.51 -28.36
N CYS A 98 -13.16 -6.23 -28.91
CA CYS A 98 -13.25 -7.69 -28.96
C CYS A 98 -12.73 -8.44 -27.72
N LEU A 99 -13.43 -8.33 -26.57
CA LEU A 99 -13.36 -9.26 -25.41
C LEU A 99 -12.00 -9.95 -25.19
N ARG A 100 -10.89 -9.21 -25.19
CA ARG A 100 -9.60 -9.77 -24.81
C ARG A 100 -9.38 -9.41 -23.35
N ASP A 101 -9.23 -10.44 -22.54
CA ASP A 101 -8.73 -10.34 -21.17
C ASP A 101 -7.52 -9.40 -21.11
N SER A 102 -7.41 -8.56 -20.07
CA SER A 102 -6.19 -7.80 -19.83
C SER A 102 -4.99 -8.74 -19.91
N MET A 103 -3.89 -8.29 -20.49
CA MET A 103 -2.64 -9.07 -20.44
C MET A 103 -2.11 -9.10 -19.01
N GLU A 104 -1.34 -10.14 -18.71
CA GLU A 104 -0.59 -10.23 -17.46
C GLU A 104 0.38 -9.04 -17.31
N ILE A 105 0.56 -8.58 -16.08
CA ILE A 105 1.57 -7.61 -15.67
C ILE A 105 2.36 -8.22 -14.52
N THR A 106 3.54 -8.78 -14.83
CA THR A 106 4.48 -9.33 -13.83
C THR A 106 5.73 -8.48 -13.64
N ASP A 107 5.95 -7.50 -14.51
CA ASP A 107 7.13 -6.63 -14.45
C ASP A 107 7.15 -5.83 -13.14
N LYS A 108 8.23 -6.02 -12.37
CA LYS A 108 8.44 -5.36 -11.08
C LYS A 108 8.57 -3.84 -11.21
N THR A 109 8.92 -3.37 -12.40
CA THR A 109 9.11 -1.94 -12.69
C THR A 109 7.83 -1.25 -13.14
N PHE A 110 6.76 -2.01 -13.39
CA PHE A 110 5.47 -1.43 -13.77
C PHE A 110 4.92 -0.58 -12.63
N TRP A 111 4.62 -1.15 -11.47
CA TRP A 111 4.05 -0.39 -10.35
C TRP A 111 4.84 -0.58 -9.04
N PRO A 112 6.09 -0.09 -8.96
CA PRO A 112 6.94 -0.21 -7.80
C PRO A 112 6.63 0.84 -6.73
N TYR A 113 6.79 0.44 -5.47
CA TYR A 113 6.78 1.34 -4.32
C TYR A 113 7.64 0.79 -3.19
N ASN A 114 8.00 1.67 -2.26
CA ASN A 114 8.77 1.32 -1.07
C ASN A 114 8.13 1.95 0.15
N THR A 115 8.11 1.22 1.26
CA THR A 115 7.58 1.73 2.52
C THR A 115 8.65 2.49 3.28
N ALA A 116 8.24 3.54 4.00
CA ALA A 116 9.14 4.24 4.91
C ALA A 116 9.67 3.30 6.00
N SER A 117 10.96 3.41 6.30
CA SER A 117 11.56 2.76 7.47
C SER A 117 11.08 3.45 8.74
N GLU A 118 10.89 2.69 9.81
CA GLU A 118 10.61 3.26 11.12
C GLU A 118 11.91 3.52 11.88
N PRO A 119 12.00 4.64 12.62
CA PRO A 119 13.15 4.87 13.48
C PRO A 119 13.20 3.79 14.56
N ASN A 120 14.37 3.19 14.74
CA ASN A 120 14.60 2.29 15.86
C ASN A 120 14.48 3.10 17.15
N THR A 121 13.39 2.93 17.89
CA THR A 121 13.21 3.62 19.17
C THR A 121 13.91 2.78 20.23
N THR A 122 15.20 2.99 20.42
CA THR A 122 15.90 2.47 21.59
C THR A 122 15.37 3.26 22.79
N VAL A 123 14.50 2.65 23.60
CA VAL A 123 14.10 3.23 24.88
C VAL A 123 15.33 3.24 25.78
N THR A 124 16.02 4.37 25.85
CA THR A 124 17.06 4.58 26.86
C THR A 124 16.34 4.86 28.18
N THR A 125 16.21 3.85 29.03
CA THR A 125 15.75 4.04 30.40
C THR A 125 16.85 4.79 31.17
N SER A 126 16.82 6.12 31.15
CA SER A 126 17.64 6.93 32.06
C SER A 126 17.10 6.74 33.48
N THR A 127 17.67 5.82 34.25
CA THR A 127 17.48 5.79 35.70
C THR A 127 18.14 7.02 36.30
N THR A 128 17.39 8.12 36.45
CA THR A 128 17.84 9.25 37.26
C THR A 128 17.76 8.84 38.72
N SER A 129 18.91 8.55 39.33
CA SER A 129 19.05 8.48 40.77
C SER A 129 18.82 9.88 41.34
N GLN A 130 17.59 10.16 41.75
CA GLN A 130 17.22 11.42 42.39
C GLN A 130 17.85 11.45 43.80
N SER A 131 18.95 12.18 43.95
CA SER A 131 19.55 12.48 45.25
C SER A 131 18.80 13.66 45.87
N SER A 132 17.96 13.38 46.86
CA SER A 132 17.19 14.40 47.59
C SER A 132 18.14 15.23 48.45
N THR A 133 18.34 16.51 48.11
CA THR A 133 18.91 17.49 49.06
C THR A 133 17.77 18.33 49.61
N THR A 134 17.36 18.07 50.85
CA THR A 134 16.35 18.86 51.58
C THR A 134 16.98 20.17 52.04
N THR A 135 16.59 21.29 51.43
CA THR A 135 16.86 22.63 51.96
C THR A 135 15.65 23.10 52.77
N LEU A 136 15.77 23.13 54.09
CA LEU A 136 14.79 23.70 55.01
C LEU A 136 14.84 25.24 54.91
N VAL A 137 13.79 25.85 54.36
CA VAL A 137 13.56 27.30 54.45
C VAL A 137 12.55 27.53 55.57
N ASN A 138 13.03 27.97 56.75
CA ASN A 138 12.18 28.42 57.84
C ASN A 138 11.59 29.80 57.48
N ARG A 139 10.27 29.87 57.25
CA ARG A 139 9.52 31.14 57.26
C ARG A 139 8.77 31.24 58.59
N THR A 140 9.24 32.12 59.47
CA THR A 140 8.51 32.54 60.68
C THR A 140 7.40 33.49 60.26
N VAL A 141 6.14 33.16 60.61
CA VAL A 141 4.99 34.07 60.46
C VAL A 141 4.65 34.57 61.87
N ASN A 142 4.87 35.85 62.13
CA ASN A 142 4.37 36.55 63.31
C ASN A 142 3.11 37.33 62.90
N ILE A 143 1.94 36.95 63.43
CA ILE A 143 0.82 37.85 63.76
C ILE A 143 0.11 37.27 64.99
#